data_AF-A0A8X7BH87-F1
#
_entry.id   AF-A0A8X7BH87-F1
#
_cell.length_a   1.000
_cell.length_b   1.000
_cell.length_c   1.000
_cell.angle_alpha   90.00
_cell.angle_beta   90.00
_cell.angle_gamma   90.00
#
_symmetry.space_group_name_H-M   'P 1'
#
loop_
_entity.id
_entity.type
_entity.pdbx_description
1 polymer ?
#
loop_
_entity_poly.entity_id
_entity_poly.type
_entity_poly.pdbx_seq_one_letter_code
_entity_poly.pdbx_strand_id
1 'polypeptide(L)' 'MLGRRIAARQPPPTCLPELRRALLDEWCNIPQDQIDNLILSMPRRLNDHSYHLRDALMSVKALINLKKSV' A
#
# COMPACT_ATOMS: atom_id res chain seq x y z
N MET A 1 -8.74 -0.57 0.46
CA MET A 1 -8.86 0.91 0.44
C MET A 1 -8.53 1.49 -0.93
N LEU A 2 -7.36 1.17 -1.51
CA LEU A 2 -6.94 1.64 -2.85
C LEU A 2 -7.92 1.29 -3.98
N GLY A 3 -8.39 0.03 -4.05
CA GLY A 3 -9.34 -0.39 -5.10
C GLY A 3 -10.68 0.35 -5.08
N ARG A 4 -11.18 0.74 -3.90
CA ARG A 4 -12.40 1.57 -3.78
C ARG A 4 -12.16 2.99 -4.26
N ARG A 5 -10.99 3.56 -3.95
CA ARG A 5 -10.60 4.91 -4.39
C ARG A 5 -10.46 4.98 -5.90
N ILE A 6 -9.84 3.98 -6.52
CA ILE A 6 -9.70 3.88 -7.97
C ILE A 6 -11.07 3.77 -8.66
N ALA A 7 -11.97 2.92 -8.12
CA ALA A 7 -13.33 2.78 -8.66
C ALA A 7 -14.18 4.05 -8.50
N ALA A 8 -13.87 4.89 -7.51
CA ALA A 8 -14.55 6.17 -7.26
C ALA A 8 -13.97 7.36 -8.05
N ARG A 9 -12.88 7.17 -8.82
CA ARG A 9 -12.32 8.24 -9.65
C ARG A 9 -13.27 8.61 -10.77
N GLN A 10 -13.33 9.91 -11.07
CA GLN A 10 -14.14 10.48 -12.14
C GLN A 10 -13.21 11.28 -13.08
N PRO A 11 -13.07 10.87 -14.35
CA PRO A 11 -13.65 9.67 -14.97
C PRO A 11 -13.01 8.37 -14.42
N PRO A 12 -13.74 7.23 -14.45
CA PRO A 12 -13.15 5.93 -14.15
C PRO A 12 -12.01 5.63 -15.13
N PRO A 13 -10.89 5.05 -14.69
CA PRO A 13 -9.84 4.64 -15.60
C PRO A 13 -10.38 3.56 -16.56
N THR A 14 -10.32 3.85 -17.85
CA THR A 14 -10.88 2.99 -18.90
C THR A 14 -9.82 2.15 -19.59
N CYS A 15 -8.55 2.56 -19.48
CA CYS A 15 -7.41 1.87 -20.08
C CYS A 15 -6.33 1.53 -19.05
N LEU A 16 -5.49 0.54 -19.36
CA LEU A 16 -4.38 0.11 -18.49
C LEU A 16 -3.40 1.25 -18.13
N PRO A 17 -3.01 2.14 -19.06
CA PRO A 17 -2.19 3.31 -18.71
C PRO A 17 -2.83 4.26 -17.69
N GLU A 18 -4.13 4.54 -17.81
CA GLU A 18 -4.89 5.36 -16.86
C GLU A 18 -4.99 4.67 -15.50
N LEU A 19 -5.24 3.36 -15.49
CA LEU A 19 -5.30 2.57 -14.26
C LEU A 19 -3.95 2.59 -13.53
N ARG A 20 -2.83 2.45 -14.26
CA ARG A 20 -1.48 2.54 -13.69
C ARG A 20 -1.23 3.92 -13.08
N ARG A 21 -1.64 5.00 -13.77
CA ARG A 21 -1.52 6.37 -13.26
C ARG A 21 -2.37 6.56 -12.01
N ALA A 22 -3.63 6.14 -12.03
CA ALA A 22 -4.55 6.23 -10.90
C ALA A 22 -4.05 5.43 -9.68
N LEU A 23 -3.47 4.25 -9.91
CA LEU A 23 -2.83 3.45 -8.85
C LEU A 23 -1.67 4.19 -8.20
N LEU A 24 -0.77 4.78 -9.01
CA LEU A 24 0.37 5.54 -8.51
C LEU A 24 -0.07 6.80 -7.76
N ASP A 25 -1.04 7.53 -8.30
CA ASP A 25 -1.57 8.76 -7.71
C ASP A 25 -2.26 8.47 -6.36
N GLU A 26 -3.16 7.48 -6.32
CA GLU A 26 -3.78 7.05 -5.06
C GLU A 26 -2.75 6.49 -4.08
N TRP A 27 -1.74 5.76 -4.56
CA TRP A 27 -0.67 5.25 -3.72
C TRP A 27 0.12 6.39 -3.07
N CYS A 28 0.53 7.40 -3.84
CA CYS A 28 1.19 8.61 -3.34
C CYS A 28 0.32 9.33 -2.29
N ASN A 29 -0.99 9.43 -2.52
CA ASN A 29 -1.95 10.09 -1.63
C ASN A 29 -2.27 9.33 -0.33
N ILE A 30 -1.78 8.10 -0.12
CA ILE A 30 -1.93 7.41 1.18
C ILE A 30 -1.00 8.08 2.21
N PRO A 31 -1.55 8.62 3.33
CA PRO A 31 -0.75 9.18 4.41
C PRO A 31 0.17 8.15 5.07
N GLN A 32 1.39 8.57 5.43
CA GLN A 32 2.39 7.68 6.01
C GLN A 32 1.96 7.09 7.36
N ASP A 33 1.22 7.84 8.17
CA ASP A 33 0.66 7.39 9.46
C ASP A 33 -0.34 6.24 9.28
N GLN A 34 -1.13 6.22 8.19
CA GLN A 34 -2.01 5.07 7.90
C GLN A 34 -1.20 3.81 7.60
N ILE A 35 -0.08 3.96 6.91
CA ILE A 35 0.83 2.86 6.60
C ILE A 35 1.53 2.38 7.89
N ASP A 36 2.00 3.30 8.72
CA ASP A 36 2.68 3.00 9.97
C ASP A 36 1.72 2.30 10.95
N ASN A 37 0.48 2.76 11.07
CA ASN A 37 -0.57 2.12 11.86
C ASN A 37 -0.89 0.69 11.34
N LEU A 38 -0.87 0.49 10.02
CA LEU A 38 -1.05 -0.83 9.43
C LEU A 38 0.11 -1.75 9.80
N ILE A 39 1.37 -1.30 9.68
CA ILE A 39 2.54 -2.08 10.08
C ILE A 39 2.49 -2.43 11.57
N LEU A 40 2.17 -1.46 12.43
CA LEU A 40 2.09 -1.68 13.88
C LEU A 40 0.97 -2.65 14.27
N SER A 41 -0.07 -2.80 13.44
CA SER A 41 -1.15 -3.77 13.63
C SER A 41 -0.91 -5.13 12.96
N MET A 42 0.02 -5.24 12.01
CA MET A 42 0.32 -6.49 11.29
C MET A 42 0.78 -7.65 12.20
N PRO A 43 1.68 -7.47 13.19
CA PRO A 43 2.07 -8.55 14.09
C PRO A 43 0.87 -9.22 14.77
N ARG A 44 -0.10 -8.40 15.20
CA ARG A 44 -1.32 -8.89 15.85
C ARG A 44 -2.23 -9.70 14.91
N ARG A 45 -2.16 -9.47 13.59
CA ARG A 45 -2.99 -10.13 12.57
C ARG A 45 -2.33 -11.38 11.97
N LEU A 46 -1.01 -11.53 12.12
CA LEU A 46 -0.20 -12.59 11.51
C LEU A 46 0.36 -13.59 12.54
N ASN A 47 -0.23 -13.63 13.72
CA ASN A 47 0.32 -14.24 14.94
C ASN A 47 0.49 -15.78 14.94
N ASP A 48 0.60 -16.46 13.79
CA ASP A 48 0.65 -17.93 13.74
C ASP A 48 1.88 -18.55 13.06
N HIS A 49 2.69 -17.79 12.30
CA HIS A 49 3.89 -18.36 11.65
C HIS A 49 5.11 -17.44 11.77
N SER A 50 5.87 -17.67 12.86
CA SER A 50 7.19 -17.10 13.10
C SER A 50 8.14 -17.38 11.91
N TYR A 51 9.10 -16.49 11.67
CA TYR A 51 10.06 -16.45 10.55
C TYR A 51 9.61 -15.68 9.31
N HIS A 52 8.51 -16.03 8.63
CA HIS A 52 8.04 -15.25 7.46
C HIS A 52 7.56 -13.83 7.81
N LEU A 53 7.26 -13.58 9.07
CA LEU A 53 6.79 -12.29 9.58
C LEU A 53 7.88 -11.20 9.54
N ARG A 54 9.15 -11.54 9.81
CA ARG A 54 10.26 -10.58 9.70
C ARG A 54 10.52 -10.22 8.25
N ASP A 55 10.55 -11.20 7.36
CA ASP A 55 10.79 -10.96 5.93
C ASP A 55 9.65 -10.17 5.29
N ALA A 56 8.40 -10.48 5.64
CA ALA A 56 7.24 -9.72 5.18
C ALA A 56 7.23 -8.28 5.72
N LEU A 57 7.54 -8.09 7.02
CA LEU A 57 7.65 -6.74 7.60
C LEU A 57 8.81 -5.94 6.99
N MET A 58 9.97 -6.57 6.76
CA MET A 58 11.13 -5.92 6.11
C MET A 58 10.82 -5.58 4.66
N SER A 59 10.13 -6.45 3.92
CA SER A 59 9.70 -6.20 2.54
C SER A 59 8.69 -5.06 2.46
N VAL A 60 7.71 -5.01 3.37
CA VAL A 60 6.74 -3.91 3.44
C VAL A 60 7.44 -2.59 3.79
N LYS A 61 8.34 -2.59 4.79
CA LYS A 61 9.16 -1.41 5.11
C LYS A 61 10.04 -0.95 3.94
N ALA A 62 10.61 -1.88 3.18
CA ALA A 62 11.40 -1.55 1.99
C ALA A 62 10.55 -0.91 0.88
N LEU A 63 9.35 -1.45 0.61
CA LEU A 63 8.39 -0.87 -0.34
C LEU A 63 7.95 0.55 0.06
N ILE A 64 7.85 0.81 1.37
CA ILE A 64 7.51 2.14 1.91
C ILE A 64 8.68 3.09 1.78
N ASN A 65 9.90 2.66 2.07
CA ASN A 65 11.09 3.48 1.87
C ASN A 65 11.29 3.83 0.38
N LEU A 66 10.97 2.90 -0.53
CA LEU A 66 10.94 3.19 -1.96
C LEU A 66 9.91 4.26 -2.32
N LYS A 67 8.75 4.29 -1.65
CA LYS A 67 7.76 5.37 -1.81
C LYS A 67 8.29 6.74 -1.35
N LYS A 68 9.16 6.78 -0.33
CA LYS A 68 9.77 8.04 0.16
C LYS A 68 10.87 8.59 -0.75
N SER A 69 11.39 7.77 -1.67
CA SER A 69 12.49 8.12 -2.59
C SER A 69 12.04 8.51 -4.00
N VAL A 70 10.73 8.54 -4.27
CA VAL A 70 10.11 8.93 -5.56
C VAL A 70 9.23 10.15 -5.32
#